data_AF-A0A352Y5E4-F1
#
_entry.id   AF-A0A352Y5E4-F1
#
_cell.length_a   1.000
_cell.length_b   1.000
_cell.length_c   1.000
_cell.angle_alpha   90.00
_cell.angle_beta   90.00
_cell.angle_gamma   90.00
#
_symmetry.space_group_name_H-M   'P 1'
#
loop_
_entity.id
_entity.type
_entity.pdbx_description
1 polymer ?
#
loop_
_entity_poly.entity_id
_entity_poly.type
_entity_poly.pdbx_seq_one_letter_code
_entity_poly.pdbx_strand_id
1 'polypeptide(L)'
;MVSGGTLLEKGQVNTSVPVVVIAPGYHGHAIARSLGPVSYPIYGIHADPRSPAARSRYWQENFFWNIAKASPEESINWLLQLSRKIGSRPILIPTDDDSCLFVADHAAALKEGFLFPNQPAGLTRSLSS
;
A
#
# COMPACT_ATOMS: atom_id res chain seq x y z
N MET A 1 -10.69 37.74 -29.87
CA MET A 1 -11.01 37.93 -28.44
C MET A 1 -11.57 36.61 -27.90
N VAL A 2 -10.90 36.07 -26.88
CA VAL A 2 -11.27 34.97 -25.94
C VAL A 2 -11.51 33.58 -26.59
N SER A 3 -10.50 32.69 -26.70
CA SER A 3 -9.87 31.85 -25.64
C SER A 3 -10.91 30.96 -24.93
N GLY A 4 -10.93 29.64 -25.11
CA GLY A 4 -9.90 28.75 -24.58
C GLY A 4 -10.35 28.23 -23.21
N GLY A 5 -10.81 26.97 -23.17
CA GLY A 5 -11.29 26.35 -21.94
C GLY A 5 -11.80 24.93 -22.17
N THR A 6 -10.98 24.09 -22.77
CA THR A 6 -11.19 22.64 -22.76
C THR A 6 -11.22 22.19 -21.30
N LEU A 7 -12.38 21.73 -20.85
CA LEU A 7 -12.53 20.99 -19.60
C LEU A 7 -11.48 19.88 -19.59
N LEU A 8 -10.56 19.95 -18.65
CA LEU A 8 -9.54 18.94 -18.42
C LEU A 8 -10.19 17.55 -18.50
N GLU A 9 -9.77 16.74 -19.48
CA GLU A 9 -10.11 15.33 -19.50
C GLU A 9 -9.74 14.72 -18.16
N LYS A 10 -10.71 14.08 -17.50
CA LYS A 10 -10.53 13.38 -16.23
C LYS A 10 -9.27 12.52 -16.33
N GLY A 11 -8.30 12.82 -15.45
CA GLY A 11 -6.97 12.24 -15.43
C GLY A 11 -6.98 10.73 -15.66
N GLN A 12 -6.30 10.32 -16.72
CA GLN A 12 -6.09 8.92 -17.08
C GLN A 12 -5.36 8.24 -15.92
N VAL A 13 -5.98 7.24 -15.29
CA VAL A 13 -5.37 6.52 -14.17
C VAL A 13 -4.25 5.64 -14.74
N ASN A 14 -3.02 5.83 -14.25
CA ASN A 14 -1.90 4.97 -14.65
C ASN A 14 -2.10 3.58 -14.04
N THR A 15 -2.48 2.61 -14.88
CA THR A 15 -2.76 1.23 -14.45
C THR A 15 -1.55 0.34 -14.29
N SER A 16 -0.36 0.86 -14.56
CA SER A 16 0.89 0.10 -14.51
C SER A 16 1.58 0.14 -13.14
N VAL A 17 1.11 1.00 -12.21
CA VAL A 17 1.71 1.13 -10.87
C VAL A 17 1.19 0.00 -9.97
N PRO A 18 2.07 -0.88 -9.44
CA PRO A 18 1.62 -1.94 -8.55
C PRO A 18 1.16 -1.42 -7.19
N VAL A 19 0.33 -2.21 -6.52
CA VAL A 19 -0.19 -1.89 -5.19
C VAL A 19 0.21 -2.98 -4.21
N VAL A 20 0.75 -2.58 -3.06
CA VAL A 20 1.05 -3.47 -1.93
C VAL A 20 0.09 -3.13 -0.80
N VAL A 21 -0.65 -4.13 -0.33
CA VAL A 21 -1.64 -3.99 0.74
C VAL A 21 -1.13 -4.71 1.99
N ILE A 22 -0.95 -3.98 3.09
CA ILE A 22 -0.64 -4.57 4.40
C ILE A 22 -1.97 -5.04 5.01
N ALA A 23 -2.19 -6.35 5.00
CA ALA A 23 -3.45 -7.01 5.34
C ALA A 23 -3.28 -8.08 6.44
N PRO A 24 -2.91 -7.69 7.67
CA PRO A 24 -2.67 -8.62 8.76
C PRO A 24 -3.95 -9.34 9.21
N GLY A 25 -5.12 -8.71 9.04
CA GLY A 25 -6.44 -9.26 9.36
C GLY A 25 -7.35 -9.46 8.15
N TYR A 26 -8.66 -9.37 8.35
CA TYR A 26 -9.67 -9.67 7.32
C TYR A 26 -9.84 -8.57 6.26
N HIS A 27 -9.37 -7.34 6.55
CA HIS A 27 -9.73 -6.12 5.83
C HIS A 27 -9.09 -6.00 4.43
N GLY A 28 -7.97 -6.68 4.16
CA GLY A 28 -7.25 -6.56 2.89
C GLY A 28 -8.00 -7.07 1.66
N HIS A 29 -8.91 -8.03 1.80
CA HIS A 29 -9.63 -8.58 0.65
C HIS A 29 -10.57 -7.60 -0.04
N ALA A 30 -11.18 -6.70 0.73
CA ALA A 30 -12.09 -5.71 0.17
C ALA A 30 -11.33 -4.76 -0.78
N ILE A 31 -10.10 -4.42 -0.42
CA ILE A 31 -9.18 -3.64 -1.26
C ILE A 31 -8.80 -4.45 -2.50
N ALA A 32 -8.37 -5.71 -2.33
CA ALA A 32 -8.05 -6.58 -3.46
C ALA A 32 -9.22 -6.75 -4.44
N ARG A 33 -10.46 -6.88 -3.93
CA ARG A 33 -11.68 -6.96 -4.73
C ARG A 33 -12.02 -5.65 -5.45
N SER A 34 -11.78 -4.52 -4.81
CA SER A 34 -12.08 -3.20 -5.39
C SER A 34 -11.09 -2.83 -6.49
N LEU A 35 -9.82 -3.22 -6.33
CA LEU A 35 -8.76 -2.92 -7.29
C LEU A 35 -8.58 -3.99 -8.37
N GLY A 36 -8.95 -5.25 -8.08
CA GLY A 36 -8.75 -6.40 -8.95
C GLY A 36 -9.35 -6.31 -10.36
N PRO A 37 -10.52 -5.69 -10.59
CA PRO A 37 -11.09 -5.53 -11.94
C PRO A 37 -10.27 -4.66 -12.89
N VAL A 38 -9.28 -3.92 -12.40
CA VAL A 38 -8.58 -2.86 -13.15
C VAL A 38 -7.14 -3.26 -13.53
N SER A 39 -6.82 -4.56 -13.49
CA SER A 39 -5.55 -5.16 -14.00
C SER A 39 -4.25 -4.68 -13.35
N TYR A 40 -4.29 -3.94 -12.23
CA TYR A 40 -3.07 -3.61 -11.48
C TYR A 40 -2.46 -4.89 -10.88
N PRO A 41 -1.13 -5.03 -10.85
CA PRO A 41 -0.49 -6.03 -10.00
C PRO A 41 -0.72 -5.67 -8.53
N ILE A 42 -1.43 -6.53 -7.79
CA ILE A 42 -1.77 -6.30 -6.38
C ILE A 42 -1.14 -7.39 -5.53
N TYR A 43 -0.37 -6.99 -4.51
CA TYR A 43 0.32 -7.88 -3.59
C TYR A 43 -0.23 -7.74 -2.17
N GLY A 44 -0.39 -8.87 -1.47
CA GLY A 44 -0.83 -8.90 -0.07
C GLY A 44 0.34 -9.15 0.87
N ILE A 45 0.41 -8.43 1.99
CA ILE A 45 1.28 -8.75 3.14
C ILE A 45 0.40 -9.20 4.29
N HIS A 46 0.56 -10.43 4.75
CA HIS A 46 -0.25 -11.01 5.81
C HIS A 46 0.60 -11.37 7.02
N ALA A 47 0.06 -11.15 8.22
CA ALA A 47 0.74 -11.52 9.47
C ALA A 47 0.73 -13.03 9.73
N ASP A 48 -0.22 -13.77 9.16
CA ASP A 48 -0.38 -15.22 9.30
C ASP A 48 -0.52 -15.89 7.92
N PRO A 49 0.32 -16.89 7.58
CA PRO A 49 0.17 -17.76 6.42
C PRO A 49 -1.21 -18.42 6.26
N ARG A 50 -1.94 -18.62 7.36
CA ARG A 50 -3.28 -19.21 7.37
C ARG A 50 -4.40 -18.18 7.27
N SER A 51 -4.07 -16.89 7.12
CA SER A 51 -5.07 -15.84 7.02
C SER A 51 -6.01 -16.12 5.85
N PRO A 52 -7.34 -16.16 6.08
CA PRO A 52 -8.32 -16.18 4.99
C PRO A 52 -8.01 -15.07 3.98
N ALA A 53 -7.54 -13.91 4.51
CA ALA A 53 -6.65 -12.89 3.92
C ALA A 53 -6.13 -13.18 2.50
N ALA A 54 -5.29 -14.20 2.51
CA ALA A 54 -4.37 -14.55 1.46
C ALA A 54 -5.03 -15.40 0.37
N ARG A 55 -6.27 -15.87 0.58
CA ARG A 55 -6.97 -16.77 -0.36
C ARG A 55 -7.73 -16.04 -1.46
N SER A 56 -7.69 -14.71 -1.48
CA SER A 56 -8.31 -13.93 -2.55
C SER A 56 -7.68 -14.26 -3.90
N ARG A 57 -8.51 -14.49 -4.92
CA ARG A 57 -8.07 -14.65 -6.32
C ARG A 57 -7.50 -13.38 -6.95
N TYR A 58 -7.62 -12.24 -6.29
CA TYR A 58 -7.19 -10.93 -6.80
C TYR A 58 -5.73 -10.61 -6.46
N TRP A 59 -5.10 -11.38 -5.57
CA TRP A 59 -3.67 -11.24 -5.29
C TRP A 59 -2.85 -11.83 -6.43
N GLN A 60 -1.85 -11.10 -6.89
CA GLN A 60 -0.84 -11.63 -7.80
C GLN A 60 0.14 -12.55 -7.03
N GLU A 61 0.60 -12.09 -5.87
CA GLU A 61 1.42 -12.86 -4.94
C GLU A 61 1.14 -12.36 -3.51
N ASN A 62 1.28 -13.26 -2.54
CA ASN A 62 1.18 -12.93 -1.13
C ASN A 62 2.50 -13.15 -0.42
N PHE A 63 2.77 -12.29 0.53
CA PHE A 63 3.93 -12.30 1.40
C PHE A 63 3.49 -12.40 2.85
N PHE A 64 4.35 -12.97 3.68
CA PHE A 64 4.05 -13.18 5.09
C PHE A 64 5.06 -12.45 5.96
N TRP A 65 4.58 -11.40 6.64
CA TRP A 65 5.37 -10.58 7.54
C TRP A 65 4.47 -9.95 8.59
N ASN A 66 4.89 -9.99 9.84
CA ASN A 66 4.12 -9.45 10.96
C ASN A 66 4.79 -8.18 11.48
N ILE A 67 4.35 -7.03 10.96
CA ILE A 67 4.86 -5.71 11.34
C ILE A 67 4.71 -5.44 12.84
N ALA A 68 3.62 -5.93 13.46
CA ALA A 68 3.38 -5.75 14.89
C ALA A 68 4.32 -6.57 15.79
N LYS A 69 5.01 -7.59 15.25
CA LYS A 69 5.94 -8.44 16.01
C LYS A 69 7.41 -8.19 15.70
N ALA A 70 7.72 -7.71 14.50
CA ALA A 70 9.09 -7.37 14.11
C ALA A 70 9.47 -5.98 14.62
N SER A 71 10.77 -5.72 14.78
CA SER A 71 11.23 -4.36 15.06
C SER A 71 10.92 -3.43 13.88
N PRO A 72 10.86 -2.10 14.12
CA PRO A 72 10.64 -1.16 13.03
C PRO A 72 11.70 -1.23 11.94
N GLU A 73 12.97 -1.37 12.32
CA GLU A 73 14.09 -1.47 11.39
C GLU A 73 13.99 -2.72 10.50
N GLU A 74 13.69 -3.87 11.08
CA GLU A 74 13.48 -5.11 10.32
C GLU A 74 12.31 -4.98 9.34
N SER A 75 11.20 -4.38 9.78
CA SER A 75 10.02 -4.17 8.93
C SER A 75 10.30 -3.21 7.79
N ILE A 76 11.01 -2.11 8.02
CA ILE A 76 11.44 -1.18 6.96
C ILE A 76 12.33 -1.90 5.95
N ASN A 77 13.37 -2.60 6.43
CA ASN A 77 14.31 -3.32 5.58
C ASN A 77 13.61 -4.37 4.73
N TRP A 78 12.71 -5.15 5.33
CA TRP A 78 11.93 -6.15 4.64
C TRP A 78 11.01 -5.55 3.57
N LEU A 79 10.32 -4.45 3.88
CA LEU A 79 9.46 -3.74 2.92
C LEU A 79 10.26 -3.18 1.73
N LEU A 80 11.46 -2.63 1.97
CA LEU A 80 12.33 -2.13 0.89
C LEU A 80 12.92 -3.27 0.05
N GLN A 81 13.17 -4.44 0.64
CA GLN A 81 13.53 -5.64 -0.12
C GLN A 81 12.36 -6.12 -0.99
N LEU A 82 11.13 -6.06 -0.47
CA LEU A 82 9.94 -6.40 -1.21
C LEU A 82 9.73 -5.47 -2.42
N SER A 83 9.86 -4.15 -2.25
CA SER A 83 9.72 -3.22 -3.39
C SER A 83 10.77 -3.49 -4.48
N ARG A 84 12.01 -3.81 -4.07
CA ARG A 84 13.08 -4.24 -4.99
C ARG A 84 12.73 -5.55 -5.72
N LYS A 85 12.14 -6.54 -5.02
CA LYS A 85 11.66 -7.80 -5.64
C LYS A 85 10.56 -7.55 -6.66
N ILE A 86 9.62 -6.63 -6.38
CA ILE A 86 8.56 -6.22 -7.31
C ILE A 86 9.14 -5.48 -8.53
N GLY A 87 10.30 -4.85 -8.40
CA GLY A 87 10.99 -4.18 -9.51
C GLY A 87 10.44 -2.79 -9.85
N SER A 88 9.64 -2.19 -8.96
CA SER A 88 9.11 -0.83 -9.11
C SER A 88 8.85 -0.18 -7.74
N ARG A 89 8.31 1.04 -7.72
CA ARG A 89 7.84 1.70 -6.49
C ARG A 89 6.33 1.56 -6.36
N PRO A 90 5.81 0.50 -5.69
CA PRO A 90 4.38 0.34 -5.52
C PRO A 90 3.78 1.39 -4.57
N ILE A 91 2.46 1.57 -4.67
CA ILE A 91 1.68 2.28 -3.64
C ILE A 91 1.53 1.35 -2.44
N LEU A 92 1.86 1.83 -1.24
CA LEU A 92 1.70 1.07 0.01
C LEU A 92 0.38 1.46 0.69
N ILE A 93 -0.50 0.49 0.93
CA ILE A 93 -1.80 0.70 1.58
C ILE A 93 -1.85 -0.09 2.90
N PRO A 94 -1.74 0.58 4.06
CA PRO A 94 -2.06 -0.02 5.36
C PRO A 94 -3.57 -0.21 5.53
N THR A 95 -3.99 -1.22 6.31
CA THR A 95 -5.42 -1.57 6.47
C THR A 95 -5.92 -1.70 7.90
N ASP A 96 -5.03 -1.59 8.87
CA ASP A 96 -5.36 -1.49 10.30
C ASP A 96 -4.59 -0.34 10.95
N ASP A 97 -4.94 -0.04 12.21
CA ASP A 97 -4.39 1.12 12.91
C ASP A 97 -2.87 1.00 13.11
N ASP A 98 -2.39 -0.19 13.49
CA ASP A 98 -0.97 -0.45 13.70
C ASP A 98 -0.15 -0.24 12.43
N SER A 99 -0.60 -0.79 11.29
CA SER A 99 0.08 -0.57 10.01
C SER A 99 -0.03 0.88 9.53
N CYS A 100 -1.15 1.57 9.78
CA CYS A 100 -1.30 2.98 9.46
C CYS A 100 -0.30 3.84 10.23
N LEU A 101 -0.19 3.63 11.55
CA LEU A 101 0.76 4.33 12.41
C LEU A 101 2.21 4.02 12.01
N PHE A 102 2.53 2.74 11.81
CA PHE A 102 3.86 2.33 11.37
C PHE A 102 4.27 3.01 10.05
N VAL A 103 3.39 2.98 9.05
CA VAL A 103 3.67 3.61 7.74
C VAL A 103 3.83 5.13 7.88
N ALA A 104 3.00 5.78 8.69
CA ALA A 104 3.09 7.22 8.91
C ALA A 104 4.39 7.62 9.62
N ASP A 105 4.76 6.91 10.69
CA ASP A 105 5.94 7.19 11.50
C ASP A 105 7.25 6.91 10.72
N HIS A 106 7.22 6.02 9.72
CA HIS A 106 8.38 5.63 8.92
C HIS A 106 8.31 6.02 7.43
N ALA A 107 7.38 6.91 7.05
CA ALA A 107 7.15 7.31 5.66
C ALA A 107 8.41 7.84 4.96
N ALA A 108 9.27 8.57 5.70
CA ALA A 108 10.51 9.12 5.14
C ALA A 108 11.47 8.04 4.63
N ALA A 109 11.66 6.96 5.39
CA ALA A 109 12.49 5.83 4.98
C ALA A 109 11.81 5.01 3.87
N LEU A 110 10.51 4.75 4.01
CA LEU A 110 9.76 3.94 3.03
C LEU A 110 9.62 4.63 1.66
N LYS A 111 9.77 5.96 1.57
CA LYS A 111 9.75 6.70 0.29
C LYS A 111 10.82 6.24 -0.70
N GLU A 112 11.90 5.59 -0.26
CA GLU A 112 12.87 4.97 -1.17
C GLU A 112 12.22 3.91 -2.07
N GLY A 113 11.39 3.04 -1.47
CA GLY A 113 10.78 1.89 -2.14
C GLY A 113 9.32 2.07 -2.54
N PHE A 114 8.61 3.04 -1.97
CA PHE A 114 7.15 3.16 -2.12
C PHE A 114 6.71 4.56 -2.54
N LEU A 115 5.53 4.61 -3.15
CA LEU A 115 4.81 5.85 -3.47
C LEU A 115 3.80 6.15 -2.35
N PHE A 116 3.84 7.39 -1.86
CA PHE A 116 2.89 7.90 -0.88
C PHE A 116 2.16 9.12 -1.45
N PRO A 117 0.86 9.27 -1.16
CA PRO A 117 0.19 10.55 -1.40
C PRO A 117 0.90 11.64 -0.59
N ASN A 118 0.98 12.85 -1.15
CA ASN A 118 1.60 13.96 -0.45
C ASN A 118 0.67 14.42 0.70
N GLN A 119 0.96 13.98 1.92
CA GLN A 119 0.19 14.29 3.12
C GLN A 119 1.02 15.17 4.08
N PRO A 120 0.40 16.11 4.81
CA PRO A 120 1.09 16.87 5.85
C PRO A 120 1.71 15.96 6.91
N ALA A 121 2.94 16.23 7.30
CA ALA A 121 3.61 15.49 8.37
C ALA A 121 2.82 15.60 9.69
N GLY A 122 2.69 14.49 10.42
CA GLY A 122 1.98 14.45 11.70
C GLY A 122 0.45 14.37 11.60
N LEU A 123 -0.15 14.43 10.40
CA LEU A 123 -1.61 14.37 10.23
C LEU A 123 -2.20 13.08 10.83
N THR A 124 -1.65 11.91 10.50
CA THR A 124 -2.14 10.62 11.03
C THR A 124 -2.15 10.58 12.55
N ARG A 125 -1.07 11.05 13.18
CA ARG A 125 -0.96 11.09 14.65
C ARG A 125 -1.86 12.15 15.29
N SER A 126 -2.16 13.25 14.60
CA SER A 126 -3.13 14.24 15.10
C SER A 126 -4.57 13.73 15.11
N LEU A 127 -4.86 12.69 14.31
CA LEU A 127 -6.18 12.09 14.18
C LEU A 127 -6.32 10.74 14.92
N SER A 128 -5.22 10.20 15.45
CA SER A 128 -5.26 9.01 16.32
C SER A 128 -5.68 9.42 17.73
N SER A 129 -6.75 8.80 18.24
CA SER A 129 -7.26 9.01 19.61
C SER A 129 -6.52 8.17 20.63
#